data_AF-A0A8C6MS62-F1
#
_entry.id   AF-A0A8C6MS62-F1
#
_cell.length_a   1.000
_cell.length_b   1.000
_cell.length_c   1.000
_cell.angle_alpha   90.00
_cell.angle_beta   90.00
_cell.angle_gamma   90.00
#
_symmetry.space_group_name_H-M   'P 1'
#
loop_
_entity.id
_entity.type
_entity.pdbx_description
1 polymer ?
#
loop_
_entity_poly.entity_id
_entity_poly.type
_entity_poly.pdbx_seq_one_letter_code
_entity_poly.pdbx_strand_id
1 'polypeptide(L)'
;MAAPCFLTLRVATLAALALLSLGSSAAGHIEDQAEQFFRSGHTNNWAVLVCTSRFWFNYRHVANTLSVYRSVKRLGIPDSHIVLMLADDMACNARNPKPATVFSHKNMELNVYGDDVEVDYRSYEVTVENFLRVLTGRVPPSTPRSKRLLSDDRSNILIYMTESAPATPALAFVPLGSSYSARNRTADLPFSAAHSQILLLKDLLSNSLSHGGNGFLKFQDSEEITNIELADAFEQMWQKRRYNELLFIIDTCQGASMYERFYSPNIMALASSQVGEDSLSHQPDPAIGVHLMDRYTFYVLEFLEEINPASQTNMNDLFQVCPKSLCVSTPGHRTDLFQRDPKNVLITDFFGSVRKVEITTEKISLQWDSQVVDSSSKEDGTAEERMGPLQYAEQLPVAQIIHQKPKPRDWHPPGGFILGLWALIIMVFFKTYGIKHMKFIF
;
A
#
# COMPACT_ATOMS: atom_id res chain seq x y z
N MET A 1 -56.77 62.10 -25.40
CA MET A 1 -55.62 61.27 -25.81
C MET A 1 -54.81 60.92 -24.56
N ALA A 2 -55.08 59.78 -23.91
CA ALA A 2 -54.29 59.31 -22.77
C ALA A 2 -54.51 57.80 -22.61
N ALA A 3 -53.87 57.00 -23.47
CA ALA A 3 -54.05 55.54 -23.46
C ALA A 3 -52.88 54.66 -23.95
N PRO A 4 -51.60 55.09 -24.05
CA PRO A 4 -50.51 54.13 -24.28
C PRO A 4 -49.56 53.92 -23.08
N CYS A 5 -49.65 54.71 -22.01
CA CYS A 5 -48.60 54.72 -20.96
C CYS A 5 -48.77 53.65 -19.87
N PHE A 6 -49.97 53.11 -19.64
CA PHE A 6 -50.23 52.15 -18.56
C PHE A 6 -49.86 50.70 -18.91
N LEU A 7 -49.83 50.35 -20.19
CA LEU A 7 -49.54 48.99 -20.64
C LEU A 7 -48.04 48.69 -20.60
N THR A 8 -47.20 49.67 -20.95
CA THR A 8 -45.74 49.54 -20.96
C THR A 8 -45.17 49.41 -19.54
N LEU A 9 -45.75 50.10 -18.56
CA LEU A 9 -45.29 50.03 -17.17
C LEU A 9 -45.60 48.68 -16.50
N ARG A 10 -46.74 48.04 -16.84
CA ARG A 10 -47.10 46.69 -16.33
C ARG A 10 -46.27 45.57 -16.95
N VAL A 11 -45.88 45.71 -18.22
CA VAL A 11 -45.00 44.73 -18.89
C VAL A 11 -43.57 44.82 -18.34
N ALA A 12 -43.08 46.02 -18.04
CA ALA A 12 -41.76 46.21 -17.44
C ALA A 12 -41.66 45.65 -16.02
N THR A 13 -42.70 45.79 -15.19
CA THR A 13 -42.70 45.23 -13.82
C THR A 13 -42.85 43.71 -13.80
N LEU A 14 -43.64 43.13 -14.71
CA LEU A 14 -43.72 41.66 -14.86
C LEU A 14 -42.43 41.05 -15.38
N ALA A 15 -41.73 41.72 -16.31
CA ALA A 15 -40.42 41.28 -16.80
C ALA A 15 -39.34 41.35 -15.70
N ALA A 16 -39.35 42.40 -14.86
CA ALA A 16 -38.44 42.52 -13.74
C ALA A 16 -38.67 41.45 -12.65
N LEU A 17 -39.94 41.12 -12.33
CA LEU A 17 -40.25 40.02 -11.40
C LEU A 17 -39.88 38.64 -11.96
N ALA A 18 -40.02 38.43 -13.28
CA ALA A 18 -39.58 37.19 -13.93
C ALA A 18 -38.04 37.05 -13.92
N LEU A 19 -37.30 38.15 -14.12
CA LEU A 19 -35.83 38.15 -14.05
C LEU A 19 -35.31 37.89 -12.62
N LEU A 20 -36.03 38.38 -11.59
CA LEU A 20 -35.71 38.11 -10.18
C LEU A 20 -36.03 36.65 -9.76
N SER A 21 -37.05 36.02 -10.33
CA SER A 21 -37.37 34.61 -10.05
C SER A 21 -36.46 33.63 -10.80
N LEU A 22 -35.98 33.99 -12.00
CA LEU A 22 -34.98 33.24 -12.77
C LEU A 22 -33.58 33.30 -12.12
N GLY A 23 -33.22 34.41 -11.46
CA GLY A 23 -31.96 34.52 -10.70
C GLY A 23 -31.92 33.65 -9.44
N SER A 24 -33.06 33.46 -8.77
CA SER A 24 -33.13 32.65 -7.53
C SER A 24 -33.07 31.15 -7.80
N SER A 25 -33.50 30.70 -8.98
CA SER A 25 -33.48 29.27 -9.37
C SER A 25 -32.11 28.81 -9.87
N ALA A 26 -31.29 29.72 -10.41
CA ALA A 26 -29.89 29.43 -10.77
C ALA A 26 -28.97 29.36 -9.53
N ALA A 27 -29.19 30.20 -8.52
CA ALA A 27 -28.43 30.16 -7.27
C ALA A 27 -28.70 28.87 -6.46
N GLY A 28 -29.97 28.46 -6.35
CA GLY A 28 -30.33 27.19 -5.69
C GLY A 28 -29.73 25.97 -6.39
N HIS A 29 -29.60 25.98 -7.72
CA HIS A 29 -29.01 24.87 -8.47
C HIS A 29 -27.48 24.76 -8.29
N ILE A 30 -26.78 25.88 -8.03
CA ILE A 30 -25.34 25.89 -7.72
C ILE A 30 -25.12 25.44 -6.28
N GLU A 31 -25.99 25.83 -5.35
CA GLU A 31 -25.93 25.44 -3.94
C GLU A 31 -26.29 23.94 -3.75
N ASP A 32 -27.28 23.43 -4.50
CA ASP A 32 -27.62 22.01 -4.56
C ASP A 32 -26.51 21.18 -5.24
N GLN A 33 -25.86 21.70 -6.28
CA GLN A 33 -24.69 21.07 -6.89
C GLN A 33 -23.48 21.09 -5.97
N ALA A 34 -23.26 22.17 -5.22
CA ALA A 34 -22.21 22.26 -4.21
C ALA A 34 -22.48 21.28 -3.05
N GLU A 35 -23.69 21.23 -2.51
CA GLU A 35 -24.07 20.25 -1.48
C GLU A 35 -23.92 18.82 -1.98
N GLN A 36 -24.36 18.53 -3.22
CA GLN A 36 -24.23 17.21 -3.84
C GLN A 36 -22.77 16.87 -4.20
N PHE A 37 -21.92 17.86 -4.45
CA PHE A 37 -20.47 17.76 -4.63
C PHE A 37 -19.72 17.53 -3.30
N PHE A 38 -20.27 17.98 -2.16
CA PHE A 38 -19.77 17.66 -0.82
C PHE A 38 -20.35 16.37 -0.22
N ARG A 39 -21.22 15.65 -0.94
CA ARG A 39 -21.78 14.36 -0.46
C ARG A 39 -20.79 13.20 -0.47
N SER A 40 -19.71 13.27 -1.24
CA SER A 40 -18.59 12.33 -1.06
C SER A 40 -17.72 12.85 0.08
N GLY A 41 -18.13 12.49 1.30
CA GLY A 41 -17.45 12.80 2.56
C GLY A 41 -15.97 12.42 2.54
N HIS A 42 -15.18 13.10 3.37
CA HIS A 42 -13.71 13.18 3.47
C HIS A 42 -12.99 14.08 2.43
N THR A 43 -11.96 14.82 2.88
CA THR A 43 -11.21 15.80 2.09
C THR A 43 -9.83 15.32 1.65
N ASN A 44 -9.30 14.29 2.31
CA ASN A 44 -7.95 13.80 2.11
C ASN A 44 -7.77 12.43 2.78
N ASN A 45 -6.82 11.68 2.26
CA ASN A 45 -6.47 10.35 2.75
C ASN A 45 -5.06 10.37 3.34
N TRP A 46 -4.90 9.66 4.45
CA TRP A 46 -3.64 9.42 5.13
C TRP A 46 -3.38 7.92 5.23
N ALA A 47 -2.12 7.52 5.20
CA ALA A 47 -1.71 6.14 5.42
C ALA A 47 -0.68 6.04 6.54
N VAL A 48 -0.82 5.06 7.41
CA VAL A 48 0.17 4.67 8.42
C VAL A 48 0.52 3.22 8.17
N LEU A 49 1.75 2.97 7.70
CA LEU A 49 2.21 1.67 7.23
C LEU A 49 3.33 1.18 8.14
N VAL A 50 3.15 0.03 8.79
CA VAL A 50 4.02 -0.43 9.88
C VAL A 50 4.46 -1.87 9.68
N CYS A 51 5.76 -2.07 9.51
CA CYS A 51 6.42 -3.36 9.66
C CYS A 51 7.08 -3.41 11.04
N THR A 52 6.61 -4.30 11.91
CA THR A 52 7.13 -4.43 13.28
C THR A 52 8.20 -5.49 13.44
N SER A 53 8.45 -6.29 12.39
CA SER A 53 9.35 -7.44 12.42
C SER A 53 10.80 -7.10 12.11
N ARG A 54 11.73 -7.87 12.69
CA ARG A 54 13.16 -7.80 12.40
C ARG A 54 13.69 -9.12 11.86
N PHE A 55 14.95 -9.08 11.42
CA PHE A 55 15.74 -10.21 10.93
C PHE A 55 15.39 -10.67 9.51
N TRP A 56 16.39 -11.28 8.86
CA TRP A 56 16.33 -11.67 7.46
C TRP A 56 15.20 -12.65 7.13
N PHE A 57 14.87 -13.57 8.05
CA PHE A 57 13.78 -14.54 7.83
C PHE A 57 12.39 -13.86 7.73
N ASN A 58 12.28 -12.62 8.20
CA ASN A 58 11.07 -11.79 8.13
C ASN A 58 11.10 -10.78 6.98
N TYR A 59 11.95 -11.00 5.98
CA TYR A 59 12.04 -10.18 4.77
C TYR A 59 10.66 -9.83 4.18
N ARG A 60 9.72 -10.80 4.17
CA ARG A 60 8.36 -10.63 3.65
C ARG A 60 7.57 -9.48 4.28
N HIS A 61 7.71 -9.19 5.58
CA HIS A 61 6.93 -8.12 6.22
C HIS A 61 7.40 -6.73 5.76
N VAL A 62 8.70 -6.56 5.54
CA VAL A 62 9.25 -5.34 4.93
C VAL A 62 8.78 -5.23 3.48
N ALA A 63 8.86 -6.31 2.70
CA ALA A 63 8.40 -6.33 1.31
C ALA A 63 6.88 -6.07 1.18
N ASN A 64 6.05 -6.63 2.05
CA ASN A 64 4.61 -6.39 2.16
C ASN A 64 4.34 -4.88 2.35
N THR A 65 4.96 -4.29 3.37
CA THR A 65 4.73 -2.88 3.75
C THR A 65 5.16 -1.93 2.63
N LEU A 66 6.32 -2.18 2.02
CA LEU A 66 6.81 -1.42 0.86
C LEU A 66 5.91 -1.58 -0.36
N SER A 67 5.31 -2.75 -0.56
CA SER A 67 4.37 -2.97 -1.67
C SER A 67 3.06 -2.21 -1.46
N VAL A 68 2.52 -2.21 -0.23
CA VAL A 68 1.34 -1.40 0.12
C VAL A 68 1.64 0.10 -0.03
N TYR A 69 2.82 0.55 0.42
CA TYR A 69 3.29 1.92 0.24
C TYR A 69 3.27 2.34 -1.23
N ARG A 70 3.80 1.48 -2.10
CA ARG A 70 3.77 1.70 -3.55
C ARG A 70 2.34 1.77 -4.10
N SER A 71 1.44 0.88 -3.70
CA SER A 71 0.04 0.89 -4.17
C SER A 71 -0.68 2.18 -3.77
N VAL A 72 -0.47 2.63 -2.53
CA VAL A 72 -1.01 3.89 -2.00
C VAL A 72 -0.46 5.09 -2.78
N LYS A 73 0.85 5.13 -3.05
CA LYS A 73 1.46 6.18 -3.90
C LYS A 73 0.92 6.16 -5.32
N ARG A 74 0.79 4.98 -5.94
CA ARG A 74 0.23 4.85 -7.30
C ARG A 74 -1.19 5.42 -7.37
N LEU A 75 -1.99 5.18 -6.35
CA LEU A 75 -3.36 5.68 -6.25
C LEU A 75 -3.43 7.16 -5.86
N GLY A 76 -2.27 7.78 -5.61
CA GLY A 76 -2.04 9.21 -5.64
C GLY A 76 -1.83 9.87 -4.29
N ILE A 77 -1.81 9.10 -3.19
CA ILE A 77 -1.54 9.64 -1.86
C ILE A 77 -0.06 10.06 -1.81
N PRO A 78 0.26 11.33 -1.52
CA PRO A 78 1.63 11.82 -1.51
C PRO A 78 2.38 11.39 -0.25
N ASP A 79 3.72 11.34 -0.30
CA ASP A 79 4.57 10.95 0.84
C ASP A 79 4.30 11.78 2.10
N SER A 80 3.98 13.07 1.95
CA SER A 80 3.60 13.94 3.06
C SER A 80 2.35 13.48 3.85
N HIS A 81 1.59 12.53 3.31
CA HIS A 81 0.40 11.92 3.89
C HIS A 81 0.59 10.44 4.25
N ILE A 82 1.80 9.91 4.11
CA ILE A 82 2.14 8.52 4.42
C ILE A 82 3.16 8.55 5.55
N VAL A 83 2.87 7.84 6.66
CA VAL A 83 3.86 7.59 7.71
C VAL A 83 4.33 6.15 7.58
N LEU A 84 5.58 5.96 7.18
CA LEU A 84 6.18 4.63 6.98
C LEU A 84 7.13 4.26 8.13
N MET A 85 6.85 3.15 8.80
CA MET A 85 7.65 2.61 9.90
C MET A 85 8.20 1.22 9.52
N LEU A 86 9.53 1.10 9.41
CA LEU A 86 10.21 -0.17 9.10
C LEU A 86 11.18 -0.55 10.22
N ALA A 87 10.87 -1.61 10.95
CA ALA A 87 11.68 -2.10 12.06
C ALA A 87 13.06 -2.66 11.63
N ASP A 88 13.25 -2.97 10.36
CA ASP A 88 14.52 -3.45 9.82
C ASP A 88 14.67 -3.07 8.34
N ASP A 89 15.91 -3.00 7.85
CA ASP A 89 16.23 -2.62 6.47
C ASP A 89 16.77 -3.83 5.71
N MET A 90 15.91 -4.44 4.89
CA MET A 90 16.26 -5.58 4.06
C MET A 90 17.16 -5.19 2.87
N ALA A 91 17.07 -3.95 2.39
CA ALA A 91 17.87 -3.47 1.27
C ALA A 91 19.36 -3.37 1.64
N CYS A 92 19.63 -2.96 2.88
CA CYS A 92 20.99 -2.83 3.43
C CYS A 92 21.49 -4.08 4.18
N ASN A 93 20.71 -5.17 4.23
CA ASN A 93 21.08 -6.37 4.98
C ASN A 93 22.26 -7.11 4.31
N ALA A 94 23.26 -7.51 5.09
CA ALA A 94 24.43 -8.25 4.58
C ALA A 94 24.09 -9.61 3.95
N ARG A 95 22.92 -10.19 4.26
CA ARG A 95 22.43 -11.43 3.63
C ARG A 95 21.74 -11.19 2.29
N ASN A 96 21.46 -9.94 1.92
CA ASN A 96 20.79 -9.62 0.68
C ASN A 96 21.73 -9.86 -0.51
N PRO A 97 21.45 -10.85 -1.38
CA PRO A 97 22.29 -11.10 -2.56
C PRO A 97 22.20 -9.96 -3.59
N LYS A 98 21.21 -9.08 -3.48
CA LYS A 98 20.99 -7.92 -4.35
C LYS A 98 20.93 -6.63 -3.51
N PRO A 99 22.10 -6.03 -3.20
CA PRO A 99 22.17 -4.84 -2.35
C PRO A 99 21.27 -3.69 -2.84
N ALA A 100 20.75 -2.91 -1.91
CA ALA A 100 19.87 -1.75 -2.19
C ALA A 100 18.55 -2.10 -2.89
N THR A 101 18.14 -3.38 -2.86
CA THR A 101 16.87 -3.81 -3.48
C THR A 101 16.03 -4.67 -2.56
N VAL A 102 14.71 -4.54 -2.70
CA VAL A 102 13.71 -5.43 -2.09
C VAL A 102 12.71 -5.79 -3.18
N PHE A 103 12.45 -7.08 -3.35
CA PHE A 103 11.46 -7.65 -4.27
C PHE A 103 10.33 -8.31 -3.50
N SER A 104 9.09 -8.09 -3.97
CA SER A 104 7.87 -8.76 -3.48
C SER A 104 7.44 -9.96 -4.34
N HIS A 105 8.03 -10.09 -5.55
CA HIS A 105 7.72 -11.15 -6.50
C HIS A 105 8.95 -11.92 -6.98
N LYS A 106 8.76 -13.22 -7.27
CA LYS A 106 9.83 -14.12 -7.75
C LYS A 106 10.46 -13.71 -9.09
N ASN A 107 9.70 -13.05 -9.96
CA ASN A 107 10.24 -12.55 -11.22
C ASN A 107 11.22 -11.38 -11.01
N MET A 108 11.24 -10.78 -9.82
CA MET A 108 12.11 -9.67 -9.44
C MET A 108 12.10 -8.52 -10.46
N GLU A 109 10.97 -8.35 -11.16
CA GLU A 109 10.81 -7.30 -12.18
C GLU A 109 10.77 -5.91 -11.53
N LEU A 110 10.39 -5.86 -10.25
CA LEU A 110 10.12 -4.63 -9.55
C LEU A 110 10.80 -4.56 -8.18
N ASN A 111 11.73 -3.61 -8.06
CA ASN A 111 12.28 -3.21 -6.78
C ASN A 111 11.25 -2.33 -6.04
N VAL A 112 10.70 -2.83 -4.93
CA VAL A 112 9.73 -2.10 -4.09
C VAL A 112 10.40 -1.12 -3.11
N TYR A 113 11.72 -1.20 -2.92
CA TYR A 113 12.48 -0.22 -2.15
C TYR A 113 12.79 1.03 -3.01
N GLY A 114 13.35 0.84 -4.21
CA GLY A 114 13.59 1.92 -5.18
C GLY A 114 14.29 3.16 -4.64
N ASP A 115 14.21 4.27 -5.38
CA ASP A 115 14.74 5.59 -4.97
C ASP A 115 13.64 6.51 -4.38
N ASP A 116 12.38 6.05 -4.37
CA ASP A 116 11.18 6.86 -4.12
C ASP A 116 10.48 6.50 -2.79
N VAL A 117 11.15 5.75 -1.92
CA VAL A 117 10.62 5.37 -0.60
C VAL A 117 11.18 6.30 0.48
N GLU A 118 10.27 6.98 1.19
CA GLU A 118 10.57 7.78 2.36
C GLU A 118 10.23 6.98 3.62
N VAL A 119 11.26 6.47 4.31
CA VAL A 119 11.07 5.78 5.60
C VAL A 119 11.18 6.79 6.75
N ASP A 120 10.07 7.05 7.43
CA ASP A 120 9.96 8.02 8.53
C ASP A 120 10.53 7.51 9.84
N TYR A 121 10.17 6.28 10.23
CA TYR A 121 10.67 5.65 11.45
C TYR A 121 11.47 4.41 11.09
N ARG A 122 12.76 4.42 11.44
CA ARG A 122 13.71 3.38 11.05
C ARG A 122 14.20 2.59 12.26
N SER A 123 14.25 1.28 12.13
CA SER A 123 14.88 0.39 13.09
C SER A 123 14.43 0.67 14.52
N TYR A 124 15.33 1.14 15.41
CA TYR A 124 15.05 1.42 16.82
C TYR A 124 13.98 2.50 17.07
N GLU A 125 13.63 3.30 16.06
CA GLU A 125 12.53 4.26 16.19
C GLU A 125 11.15 3.61 16.09
N VAL A 126 11.05 2.36 15.61
CA VAL A 126 9.78 1.64 15.45
C VAL A 126 9.37 0.97 16.77
N THR A 127 8.94 1.78 17.73
CA THR A 127 8.49 1.32 19.05
C THR A 127 6.98 1.47 19.21
N VAL A 128 6.39 0.76 20.17
CA VAL A 128 4.97 0.90 20.52
C VAL A 128 4.68 2.34 20.91
N GLU A 129 5.57 2.95 21.71
CA GLU A 129 5.44 4.34 22.14
C GLU A 129 5.36 5.32 20.96
N ASN A 130 6.29 5.21 20.00
CA ASN A 130 6.30 6.12 18.85
C ASN A 130 5.07 5.92 17.96
N PHE A 131 4.67 4.67 17.72
CA PHE A 131 3.46 4.36 16.96
C PHE A 131 2.22 4.99 17.60
N LEU A 132 2.01 4.77 18.91
CA LEU A 132 0.88 5.35 19.65
C LEU A 132 0.93 6.90 19.69
N ARG A 133 2.12 7.49 19.77
CA ARG A 133 2.30 8.95 19.71
C ARG A 133 1.93 9.54 18.35
N VAL A 134 2.28 8.87 17.27
CA VAL A 134 1.87 9.27 15.90
C VAL A 134 0.35 9.28 15.78
N LEU A 135 -0.30 8.18 16.17
CA LEU A 135 -1.76 8.05 16.12
C LEU A 135 -2.45 9.15 16.95
N THR A 136 -2.07 9.26 18.22
CA THR A 136 -2.70 10.19 19.17
C THR A 136 -2.27 11.65 19.02
N GLY A 137 -1.32 11.94 18.12
CA GLY A 137 -0.74 13.27 17.91
C GLY A 137 0.08 13.81 19.09
N ARG A 138 0.61 12.93 19.95
CA ARG A 138 1.44 13.30 21.11
C ARG A 138 2.94 13.23 20.80
N VAL A 139 3.32 13.81 19.66
CA VAL A 139 4.72 13.95 19.24
C VAL A 139 5.30 15.27 19.74
N PRO A 140 6.60 15.34 20.08
CA PRO A 140 7.25 16.60 20.46
C PRO A 140 7.08 17.72 19.40
N PRO A 141 6.98 19.00 19.80
CA PRO A 141 6.86 20.12 18.85
C PRO A 141 8.04 20.27 17.89
N SER A 142 9.19 19.66 18.19
CA SER A 142 10.38 19.61 17.33
C SER A 142 10.36 18.48 16.29
N THR A 143 9.44 17.52 16.37
CA THR A 143 9.38 16.38 15.44
C THR A 143 9.15 16.88 14.00
N PRO A 144 9.91 16.44 12.98
CA PRO A 144 9.70 16.86 11.60
C PRO A 144 8.28 16.58 11.09
N ARG A 145 7.80 17.36 10.12
CA ARG A 145 6.43 17.21 9.58
C ARG A 145 6.16 15.82 8.99
N SER A 146 7.13 15.22 8.28
CA SER A 146 6.99 13.89 7.67
C SER A 146 6.69 12.80 8.70
N LYS A 147 7.30 12.90 9.89
CA LYS A 147 7.07 11.98 11.01
C LYS A 147 5.75 12.21 11.78
N ARG A 148 4.84 13.06 11.30
CA ARG A 148 3.56 13.38 11.99
C ARG A 148 2.36 13.00 11.16
N LEU A 149 1.37 12.42 11.83
CA LEU A 149 0.02 12.30 11.29
C LEU A 149 -0.72 13.63 11.51
N LEU A 150 -0.97 14.41 10.45
CA LEU A 150 -1.66 15.70 10.51
C LEU A 150 -3.10 15.62 9.98
N SER A 151 -3.80 14.56 10.37
CA SER A 151 -5.19 14.29 10.02
C SER A 151 -6.19 15.06 10.91
N ASP A 152 -7.40 15.22 10.39
CA ASP A 152 -8.53 15.94 10.99
C ASP A 152 -9.85 15.16 10.89
N ASP A 153 -10.98 15.76 11.26
CA ASP A 153 -12.32 15.17 11.21
C ASP A 153 -12.87 14.96 9.79
N ARG A 154 -12.11 15.34 8.77
CA ARG A 154 -12.44 15.10 7.36
C ARG A 154 -11.40 14.20 6.70
N SER A 155 -10.49 13.62 7.46
CA SER A 155 -9.44 12.76 6.94
C SER A 155 -9.83 11.29 7.05
N ASN A 156 -9.78 10.54 5.96
CA ASN A 156 -9.83 9.08 6.04
C ASN A 156 -8.42 8.52 6.25
N ILE A 157 -8.29 7.50 7.10
CA ILE A 157 -7.00 6.95 7.49
C ILE A 157 -6.95 5.45 7.17
N LEU A 158 -5.97 5.06 6.37
CA LEU A 158 -5.56 3.66 6.21
C LEU A 158 -4.44 3.36 7.20
N ILE A 159 -4.62 2.33 8.03
CA ILE A 159 -3.56 1.78 8.87
C ILE A 159 -3.31 0.35 8.40
N TYR A 160 -2.10 0.07 7.92
CA TYR A 160 -1.66 -1.28 7.55
C TYR A 160 -0.54 -1.72 8.48
N MET A 161 -0.69 -2.88 9.11
CA MET A 161 0.31 -3.47 9.99
C MET A 161 0.63 -4.90 9.56
N THR A 162 1.91 -5.27 9.58
CA THR A 162 2.34 -6.64 9.33
C THR A 162 3.46 -7.05 10.29
N GLU A 163 3.39 -8.29 10.75
CA GLU A 163 4.25 -8.82 11.81
C GLU A 163 4.56 -10.31 11.62
N SER A 164 5.71 -10.73 12.16
CA SER A 164 6.05 -12.12 12.41
C SER A 164 5.90 -12.45 13.87
N ALA A 165 5.05 -13.42 14.12
CA ALA A 165 5.20 -14.34 15.22
C ALA A 165 6.69 -14.76 15.40
N PRO A 166 7.23 -14.82 16.64
CA PRO A 166 8.61 -15.19 16.87
C PRO A 166 8.83 -16.61 16.35
N ALA A 167 9.68 -16.73 15.33
CA ALA A 167 10.32 -18.00 15.03
C ALA A 167 11.23 -18.29 16.22
N THR A 168 10.79 -19.15 17.14
CA THR A 168 11.77 -19.83 17.99
C THR A 168 12.79 -20.50 17.06
N PRO A 169 14.11 -20.34 17.28
CA PRO A 169 15.13 -20.83 16.36
C PRO A 169 15.21 -22.37 16.25
N ALA A 170 14.24 -23.10 16.78
CA ALA A 170 14.26 -24.54 16.91
C ALA A 170 13.89 -25.33 15.64
N LEU A 171 13.33 -24.71 14.59
CA LEU A 171 12.87 -25.44 13.39
C LEU A 171 13.44 -24.96 12.05
N ALA A 172 14.30 -23.95 12.02
CA ALA A 172 14.95 -23.51 10.77
C ALA A 172 16.13 -24.41 10.32
N PHE A 173 16.48 -25.46 11.07
CA PHE A 173 17.53 -26.42 10.74
C PHE A 173 17.00 -27.86 10.67
N VAL A 174 16.11 -28.13 9.70
CA VAL A 174 15.98 -29.51 9.20
C VAL A 174 16.18 -29.48 7.69
N PRO A 175 17.40 -29.77 7.19
CA PRO A 175 17.58 -30.07 5.78
C PRO A 175 16.80 -31.36 5.49
N LEU A 176 15.69 -31.23 4.77
CA LEU A 176 15.07 -32.34 4.07
C LEU A 176 16.07 -32.84 3.02
N GLY A 177 16.75 -33.95 3.32
CA GLY A 177 17.52 -34.70 2.33
C GLY A 177 18.98 -34.90 2.69
N SER A 178 19.26 -35.96 3.43
CA SER A 178 20.49 -36.74 3.23
C SER A 178 20.20 -38.17 3.67
N SER A 179 20.13 -39.05 2.68
CA SER A 179 20.03 -40.50 2.83
C SER A 179 21.22 -40.99 3.66
N TYR A 180 20.99 -41.37 4.93
CA TYR A 180 22.01 -42.00 5.75
C TYR A 180 21.72 -43.49 5.85
N SER A 181 22.63 -44.28 5.29
CA SER A 181 22.66 -45.74 5.30
C SER A 181 22.52 -46.29 6.73
N ALA A 182 21.43 -47.00 7.00
CA ALA A 182 21.20 -47.67 8.27
C ALA A 182 22.14 -48.89 8.40
N ARG A 183 23.13 -48.79 9.30
CA ARG A 183 23.83 -49.97 9.83
C ARG A 183 23.07 -50.49 11.05
N ASN A 184 22.68 -51.76 10.95
CA ASN A 184 22.11 -52.61 11.99
C ASN A 184 22.65 -52.32 13.40
N ARG A 185 21.76 -51.98 14.32
CA ARG A 185 21.86 -52.43 15.71
C ARG A 185 20.46 -52.65 16.27
N THR A 186 20.20 -53.91 16.58
CA THR A 186 19.02 -54.44 17.26
C THR A 186 18.97 -53.89 18.69
N ALA A 187 17.90 -53.17 19.02
CA ALA A 187 17.46 -52.96 20.39
C ALA A 187 15.96 -52.66 20.37
N ASP A 188 15.16 -53.66 20.74
CA ASP A 188 13.72 -53.58 20.92
C ASP A 188 13.38 -52.58 22.04
N LEU A 189 12.66 -51.51 21.70
CA LEU A 189 11.94 -50.65 22.64
C LEU A 189 10.50 -50.47 22.13
N PRO A 190 9.49 -50.46 23.02
CA PRO A 190 8.09 -50.62 22.62
C PRO A 190 7.57 -49.37 21.90
N PHE A 191 7.19 -49.56 20.63
CA PHE A 191 6.79 -48.52 19.67
C PHE A 191 5.44 -47.82 19.98
N SER A 192 4.80 -48.14 21.11
CA SER A 192 3.46 -47.63 21.46
C SER A 192 3.46 -46.42 22.39
N ALA A 193 4.48 -46.21 23.22
CA ALA A 193 4.53 -45.06 24.13
C ALA A 193 5.17 -43.81 23.49
N ALA A 194 6.05 -44.00 22.50
CA ALA A 194 6.70 -42.91 21.78
C ALA A 194 5.74 -42.20 20.82
N HIS A 195 4.74 -42.89 20.25
CA HIS A 195 3.79 -42.27 19.34
C HIS A 195 2.84 -41.31 20.06
N SER A 196 2.37 -41.66 21.26
CA SER A 196 1.52 -40.79 22.08
C SER A 196 2.29 -39.62 22.70
N GLN A 197 3.57 -39.79 23.07
CA GLN A 197 4.40 -38.67 23.54
C GLN A 197 4.83 -37.74 22.40
N ILE A 198 5.04 -38.24 21.17
CA ILE A 198 5.31 -37.39 19.99
C ILE A 198 4.04 -36.65 19.53
N LEU A 199 2.86 -37.25 19.65
CA LEU A 199 1.59 -36.57 19.40
C LEU A 199 1.28 -35.53 20.50
N LEU A 200 1.52 -35.83 21.77
CA LEU A 200 1.41 -34.83 22.83
C LEU A 200 2.46 -33.73 22.71
N LEU A 201 3.70 -34.02 22.30
CA LEU A 201 4.67 -32.99 21.97
C LEU A 201 4.23 -32.19 20.74
N LYS A 202 3.65 -32.81 19.71
CA LYS A 202 3.09 -32.08 18.57
C LYS A 202 1.89 -31.23 18.95
N ASP A 203 1.02 -31.65 19.86
CA ASP A 203 -0.14 -30.87 20.30
C ASP A 203 0.25 -29.78 21.30
N LEU A 204 1.20 -30.03 22.21
CA LEU A 204 1.78 -28.99 23.06
C LEU A 204 2.61 -28.00 22.25
N LEU A 205 3.40 -28.48 21.27
CA LEU A 205 4.16 -27.62 20.36
C LEU A 205 3.22 -26.93 19.36
N SER A 206 2.13 -27.53 18.90
CA SER A 206 1.18 -26.87 17.98
C SER A 206 0.41 -25.74 18.68
N ASN A 207 0.03 -25.90 19.96
CA ASN A 207 -0.56 -24.83 20.76
C ASN A 207 0.44 -23.76 21.21
N SER A 208 1.74 -24.01 21.01
CA SER A 208 2.83 -23.07 21.28
C SER A 208 3.74 -22.90 20.05
N LEU A 209 3.18 -22.98 18.82
CA LEU A 209 3.88 -22.64 17.57
C LEU A 209 3.08 -21.74 16.61
N SER A 210 1.82 -21.43 16.94
CA SER A 210 1.05 -20.35 16.32
C SER A 210 1.22 -19.08 17.17
N HIS A 211 2.11 -18.15 16.80
CA HIS A 211 2.55 -17.06 17.71
C HIS A 211 2.28 -15.62 17.26
N GLY A 212 1.13 -15.37 16.65
CA GLY A 212 0.46 -14.09 16.91
C GLY A 212 -0.23 -14.22 18.26
N GLY A 213 -0.04 -13.25 19.14
CA GLY A 213 -0.68 -13.26 20.45
C GLY A 213 -2.19 -13.09 20.35
N ASN A 214 -2.98 -13.82 21.15
CA ASN A 214 -4.41 -13.49 21.25
C ASN A 214 -4.55 -12.12 21.93
N GLY A 215 -4.90 -11.10 21.13
CA GLY A 215 -5.09 -9.73 21.58
C GLY A 215 -3.79 -8.94 21.78
N PHE A 216 -2.66 -9.38 21.25
CA PHE A 216 -1.43 -8.58 21.23
C PHE A 216 -0.57 -8.83 19.99
N LEU A 217 0.26 -7.85 19.64
CA LEU A 217 1.19 -7.88 18.52
C LEU A 217 2.58 -7.43 18.96
N LYS A 218 3.63 -8.09 18.47
CA LYS A 218 5.01 -7.78 18.86
C LYS A 218 5.62 -6.65 18.03
N PHE A 219 6.41 -5.83 18.72
CA PHE A 219 7.29 -4.82 18.15
C PHE A 219 8.74 -5.24 18.37
N GLN A 220 9.45 -5.50 17.26
CA GLN A 220 10.87 -5.84 17.23
C GLN A 220 11.27 -7.02 18.13
N ASP A 221 10.36 -7.98 18.36
CA ASP A 221 10.56 -9.10 19.30
C ASP A 221 10.88 -8.69 20.76
N SER A 222 10.59 -7.43 21.14
CA SER A 222 10.99 -6.85 22.43
C SER A 222 9.85 -6.16 23.19
N GLU A 223 8.97 -5.47 22.47
CA GLU A 223 7.80 -4.80 23.01
C GLU A 223 6.53 -5.49 22.48
N GLU A 224 5.42 -5.30 23.18
CA GLU A 224 4.11 -5.84 22.79
C GLU A 224 3.08 -4.71 22.87
N ILE A 225 2.24 -4.58 21.83
CA ILE A 225 1.06 -3.73 21.84
C ILE A 225 -0.18 -4.61 21.96
N THR A 226 -1.09 -4.27 22.86
CA THR A 226 -2.35 -4.98 23.06
C THR A 226 -3.48 -4.39 22.21
N ASN A 227 -4.51 -5.19 21.96
CA ASN A 227 -5.74 -4.74 21.31
C ASN A 227 -6.48 -3.66 22.12
N ILE A 228 -6.30 -3.64 23.45
CA ILE A 228 -6.85 -2.61 24.35
C ILE A 228 -6.13 -1.29 24.14
N GLU A 229 -4.79 -1.29 24.13
CA GLU A 229 -4.01 -0.06 23.90
C GLU A 229 -4.30 0.55 22.53
N LEU A 230 -4.47 -0.30 21.51
CA LEU A 230 -4.84 0.15 20.17
C LEU A 230 -6.27 0.71 20.13
N ALA A 231 -7.23 0.06 20.80
CA ALA A 231 -8.60 0.57 20.92
C ALA A 231 -8.65 1.94 21.61
N ASP A 232 -7.90 2.10 22.71
CA ASP A 232 -7.80 3.36 23.45
C ASP A 232 -7.10 4.45 22.63
N ALA A 233 -6.15 4.09 21.77
CA ALA A 233 -5.52 5.03 20.85
C ALA A 233 -6.53 5.56 19.82
N PHE A 234 -7.34 4.67 19.23
CA PHE A 234 -8.39 5.05 18.29
C PHE A 234 -9.47 5.91 18.96
N GLU A 235 -9.84 5.60 20.20
CA GLU A 235 -10.76 6.45 20.97
C GLU A 235 -10.20 7.85 21.17
N GLN A 236 -8.91 7.95 21.51
CA GLN A 236 -8.26 9.25 21.65
C GLN A 236 -8.16 10.00 20.31
N MET A 237 -8.00 9.30 19.20
CA MET A 237 -8.06 9.92 17.87
C MET A 237 -9.47 10.45 17.57
N TRP A 238 -10.51 9.68 17.90
CA TRP A 238 -11.90 10.06 17.72
C TRP A 238 -12.28 11.28 18.56
N GLN A 239 -11.98 11.27 19.86
CA GLN A 239 -12.23 12.40 20.77
C GLN A 239 -11.50 13.68 20.35
N LYS A 240 -10.30 13.53 19.77
CA LYS A 240 -9.52 14.65 19.22
C LYS A 240 -9.90 15.03 17.79
N ARG A 241 -10.93 14.41 17.20
CA ARG A 241 -11.36 14.69 15.83
C ARG A 241 -10.23 14.57 14.81
N ARG A 242 -9.48 13.46 14.88
CA ARG A 242 -8.32 13.21 14.02
C ARG A 242 -8.63 12.29 12.84
N TYR A 243 -9.84 11.77 12.72
CA TYR A 243 -10.28 11.01 11.55
C TYR A 243 -11.77 11.16 11.32
N ASN A 244 -12.18 11.03 10.06
CA ASN A 244 -13.57 10.85 9.63
C ASN A 244 -13.94 9.36 9.63
N GLU A 245 -13.18 8.57 8.88
CA GLU A 245 -13.27 7.10 8.77
C GLU A 245 -11.87 6.48 8.87
N LEU A 246 -11.78 5.28 9.44
CA LEU A 246 -10.52 4.55 9.62
C LEU A 246 -10.66 3.14 9.08
N LEU A 247 -9.73 2.76 8.19
CA LEU A 247 -9.56 1.41 7.69
C LEU A 247 -8.31 0.80 8.31
N PHE A 248 -8.49 -0.22 9.15
CA PHE A 248 -7.41 -0.96 9.79
C PHE A 248 -7.22 -2.31 9.10
N ILE A 249 -6.05 -2.57 8.55
CA ILE A 249 -5.69 -3.85 7.92
C ILE A 249 -4.49 -4.43 8.66
N ILE A 250 -4.59 -5.67 9.09
CA ILE A 250 -3.52 -6.36 9.79
C ILE A 250 -3.20 -7.72 9.17
N ASP A 251 -1.94 -7.94 8.80
CA ASP A 251 -1.43 -9.22 8.33
C ASP A 251 -0.52 -9.88 9.37
N THR A 252 -1.10 -10.74 10.20
CA THR A 252 -0.43 -11.54 11.25
C THR A 252 -1.28 -12.76 11.62
N CYS A 253 -0.69 -13.74 12.28
CA CYS A 253 -1.42 -14.86 12.90
C CYS A 253 -2.39 -14.34 13.96
N GLN A 254 -3.56 -14.99 14.09
CA GLN A 254 -4.64 -14.57 14.98
C GLN A 254 -5.02 -13.08 14.84
N GLY A 255 -4.85 -12.49 13.66
CA GLY A 255 -5.00 -11.06 13.43
C GLY A 255 -6.37 -10.50 13.81
N ALA A 256 -7.42 -11.31 13.69
CA ALA A 256 -8.77 -10.91 14.10
C ALA A 256 -8.88 -10.50 15.58
N SER A 257 -8.06 -11.09 16.46
CA SER A 257 -8.05 -10.76 17.89
C SER A 257 -7.66 -9.30 18.15
N MET A 258 -6.96 -8.65 17.22
CA MET A 258 -6.45 -7.28 17.38
C MET A 258 -7.54 -6.21 17.29
N TYR A 259 -8.65 -6.48 16.60
CA TYR A 259 -9.75 -5.53 16.46
C TYR A 259 -10.98 -5.88 17.30
N GLU A 260 -10.98 -6.98 18.05
CA GLU A 260 -12.14 -7.40 18.88
C GLU A 260 -12.53 -6.36 19.92
N ARG A 261 -11.54 -5.60 20.43
CA ARG A 261 -11.75 -4.60 21.47
C ARG A 261 -11.95 -3.20 20.93
N PHE A 262 -12.03 -2.99 19.62
CA PHE A 262 -12.38 -1.69 19.07
C PHE A 262 -13.82 -1.32 19.45
N TYR A 263 -14.02 -0.08 19.86
CA TYR A 263 -15.31 0.46 20.28
C TYR A 263 -15.60 1.86 19.71
N SER A 264 -14.59 2.55 19.15
CA SER A 264 -14.76 3.85 18.54
C SER A 264 -15.47 3.75 17.18
N PRO A 265 -16.30 4.74 16.82
CA PRO A 265 -17.11 4.67 15.60
C PRO A 265 -16.28 4.94 14.34
N ASN A 266 -16.88 4.62 13.20
CA ASN A 266 -16.35 4.82 11.84
C ASN A 266 -15.06 4.05 11.56
N ILE A 267 -14.93 2.86 12.16
CA ILE A 267 -13.80 1.97 11.96
C ILE A 267 -14.24 0.73 11.20
N MET A 268 -13.53 0.42 10.11
CA MET A 268 -13.60 -0.85 9.41
C MET A 268 -12.27 -1.59 9.63
N ALA A 269 -12.31 -2.85 10.03
CA ALA A 269 -11.10 -3.62 10.29
C ALA A 269 -11.06 -4.93 9.47
N LEU A 270 -9.89 -5.28 8.93
CA LEU A 270 -9.62 -6.50 8.19
C LEU A 270 -8.39 -7.19 8.76
N ALA A 271 -8.40 -8.52 8.81
CA ALA A 271 -7.27 -9.33 9.23
C ALA A 271 -7.01 -10.48 8.26
N SER A 272 -5.76 -10.90 8.15
CA SER A 272 -5.37 -12.05 7.32
C SER A 272 -5.81 -13.42 7.87
N SER A 273 -6.07 -13.53 9.17
CA SER A 273 -6.55 -14.78 9.79
C SER A 273 -7.50 -14.55 10.98
N GLN A 274 -8.34 -15.55 11.26
CA GLN A 274 -9.21 -15.58 12.44
C GLN A 274 -8.45 -15.99 13.71
N VAL A 275 -9.07 -15.79 14.88
CA VAL A 275 -8.55 -16.26 16.17
C VAL A 275 -8.37 -17.78 16.13
N GLY A 276 -7.19 -18.25 16.52
CA GLY A 276 -6.82 -19.67 16.44
C GLY A 276 -6.33 -20.15 15.07
N GLU A 277 -6.21 -19.27 14.07
CA GLU A 277 -5.64 -19.59 12.76
C GLU A 277 -4.33 -18.81 12.50
N ASP A 278 -3.38 -19.47 11.83
CA ASP A 278 -2.13 -18.87 11.37
C ASP A 278 -2.32 -18.10 10.06
N SER A 279 -1.59 -16.98 9.90
CA SER A 279 -1.32 -16.40 8.58
C SER A 279 -0.08 -17.07 7.99
N LEU A 280 -0.06 -17.25 6.67
CA LEU A 280 0.98 -18.02 5.99
C LEU A 280 1.74 -17.19 4.97
N SER A 281 3.04 -17.48 4.88
CA SER A 281 3.92 -16.90 3.88
C SER A 281 3.64 -17.45 2.47
N HIS A 282 4.00 -16.66 1.47
CA HIS A 282 3.90 -16.96 0.06
C HIS A 282 5.23 -16.72 -0.67
N GLN A 283 5.33 -17.24 -1.89
CA GLN A 283 6.47 -17.04 -2.79
C GLN A 283 7.86 -17.27 -2.16
N PRO A 284 8.25 -18.53 -1.84
CA PRO A 284 9.63 -18.82 -1.45
C PRO A 284 10.58 -18.55 -2.61
N ASP A 285 11.68 -17.85 -2.34
CA ASP A 285 12.74 -17.55 -3.30
C ASP A 285 14.06 -18.21 -2.89
N PRO A 286 14.58 -19.17 -3.68
CA PRO A 286 15.83 -19.85 -3.34
C PRO A 286 17.08 -18.97 -3.41
N ALA A 287 17.06 -17.87 -4.19
CA ALA A 287 18.22 -16.99 -4.32
C ALA A 287 18.36 -16.05 -3.11
N ILE A 288 17.24 -15.54 -2.60
CA ILE A 288 17.18 -14.71 -1.38
C ILE A 288 17.17 -15.61 -0.13
N GLY A 289 16.67 -16.85 -0.25
CA GLY A 289 16.69 -17.88 0.78
C GLY A 289 15.54 -17.78 1.79
N VAL A 290 14.53 -16.96 1.51
CA VAL A 290 13.38 -16.68 2.39
C VAL A 290 12.10 -16.48 1.55
N HIS A 291 10.96 -16.30 2.22
CA HIS A 291 9.70 -15.95 1.55
C HIS A 291 9.66 -14.44 1.26
N LEU A 292 9.10 -14.07 0.10
CA LEU A 292 9.07 -12.68 -0.34
C LEU A 292 7.83 -11.91 0.11
N MET A 293 6.73 -12.58 0.37
CA MET A 293 5.46 -11.92 0.70
C MET A 293 4.58 -12.86 1.54
N ASP A 294 3.55 -12.33 2.20
CA ASP A 294 2.51 -13.16 2.82
C ASP A 294 1.33 -13.41 1.89
N ARG A 295 0.61 -14.53 2.09
CA ARG A 295 -0.47 -14.95 1.19
C ARG A 295 -1.59 -13.93 1.11
N TYR A 296 -2.07 -13.45 2.26
CA TYR A 296 -3.15 -12.47 2.29
C TYR A 296 -2.73 -11.18 1.58
N THR A 297 -1.58 -10.63 1.96
CA THR A 297 -1.03 -9.43 1.32
C THR A 297 -0.79 -9.61 -0.18
N PHE A 298 -0.37 -10.79 -0.64
CA PHE A 298 -0.23 -11.10 -2.06
C PHE A 298 -1.52 -10.87 -2.84
N TYR A 299 -2.64 -11.45 -2.39
CA TYR A 299 -3.92 -11.33 -3.10
C TYR A 299 -4.54 -9.93 -2.95
N VAL A 300 -4.34 -9.27 -1.81
CA VAL A 300 -4.72 -7.86 -1.65
C VAL A 300 -3.96 -6.97 -2.64
N LEU A 301 -2.65 -7.18 -2.80
CA LEU A 301 -1.85 -6.39 -3.72
C LEU A 301 -2.20 -6.68 -5.17
N GLU A 302 -2.39 -7.95 -5.57
CA GLU A 302 -2.88 -8.29 -6.92
C GLU A 302 -4.20 -7.57 -7.23
N PHE A 303 -5.13 -7.57 -6.28
CA PHE A 303 -6.37 -6.80 -6.41
C PHE A 303 -6.10 -5.29 -6.57
N LEU A 304 -5.23 -4.71 -5.73
CA LEU A 304 -4.89 -3.29 -5.80
C LEU A 304 -4.11 -2.90 -7.07
N GLU A 305 -3.43 -3.84 -7.74
CA GLU A 305 -2.80 -3.63 -9.07
C GLU A 305 -3.82 -3.31 -10.16
N GLU A 306 -5.03 -3.84 -10.07
CA GLU A 306 -6.11 -3.59 -11.02
C GLU A 306 -6.88 -2.29 -10.73
N ILE A 307 -6.73 -1.74 -9.51
CA ILE A 307 -7.39 -0.51 -9.10
C ILE A 307 -6.66 0.71 -9.66
N ASN A 308 -7.44 1.61 -10.25
CA ASN A 308 -7.02 2.95 -10.65
C ASN A 308 -7.88 4.01 -9.95
N PRO A 309 -7.47 5.29 -9.93
CA PRO A 309 -8.22 6.35 -9.24
C PRO A 309 -9.67 6.57 -9.72
N ALA A 310 -10.03 6.11 -10.92
CA ALA A 310 -11.39 6.20 -11.45
C ALA A 310 -12.24 4.94 -11.17
N SER A 311 -11.65 3.91 -10.54
CA SER A 311 -12.32 2.65 -10.29
C SER A 311 -13.51 2.81 -9.36
N GLN A 312 -14.57 2.06 -9.63
CA GLN A 312 -15.80 2.00 -8.83
C GLN A 312 -15.89 0.72 -7.98
N THR A 313 -14.77 0.03 -7.81
CA THR A 313 -14.67 -1.16 -6.96
C THR A 313 -14.95 -0.81 -5.50
N ASN A 314 -15.68 -1.66 -4.80
CA ASN A 314 -16.15 -1.41 -3.44
C ASN A 314 -15.38 -2.24 -2.39
N MET A 315 -15.55 -1.91 -1.11
CA MET A 315 -14.90 -2.61 0.00
C MET A 315 -15.37 -4.07 0.15
N ASN A 316 -16.58 -4.41 -0.29
CA ASN A 316 -17.06 -5.79 -0.25
C ASN A 316 -16.34 -6.71 -1.26
N ASP A 317 -15.78 -6.15 -2.34
CA ASP A 317 -14.88 -6.88 -3.23
C ASP A 317 -13.54 -7.16 -2.54
N LEU A 318 -13.02 -6.19 -1.76
CA LEU A 318 -11.81 -6.38 -0.96
C LEU A 318 -11.95 -7.50 0.07
N PHE A 319 -13.13 -7.70 0.66
CA PHE A 319 -13.38 -8.79 1.62
C PHE A 319 -13.28 -10.18 1.00
N GLN A 320 -13.37 -10.28 -0.33
CA GLN A 320 -13.42 -11.55 -1.05
C GLN A 320 -12.11 -11.88 -1.78
N VAL A 321 -11.09 -11.01 -1.71
CA VAL A 321 -9.82 -11.18 -2.45
C VAL A 321 -9.07 -12.45 -2.09
N CYS A 322 -9.21 -12.91 -0.85
CA CYS A 322 -8.53 -14.10 -0.38
C CYS A 322 -9.49 -15.09 0.27
N PRO A 323 -10.18 -15.94 -0.52
CA PRO A 323 -10.95 -17.03 0.04
C PRO A 323 -10.05 -18.01 0.79
N LYS A 324 -10.63 -18.77 1.72
CA LYS A 324 -9.92 -19.76 2.55
C LYS A 324 -9.07 -20.75 1.75
N SER A 325 -9.51 -21.10 0.54
CA SER A 325 -8.77 -21.99 -0.36
C SER A 325 -7.42 -21.44 -0.82
N LEU A 326 -7.28 -20.12 -0.94
CA LEU A 326 -6.06 -19.45 -1.42
C LEU A 326 -5.16 -19.03 -0.25
N CYS A 327 -5.74 -18.39 0.77
CA CYS A 327 -5.02 -17.94 1.95
C CYS A 327 -4.59 -19.10 2.85
N VAL A 328 -5.34 -20.21 2.84
CA VAL A 328 -5.18 -21.33 3.81
C VAL A 328 -5.41 -20.87 5.27
N SER A 329 -5.85 -19.63 5.44
CA SER A 329 -6.41 -19.01 6.62
C SER A 329 -7.76 -18.41 6.22
N THR A 330 -8.58 -18.03 7.19
CA THR A 330 -9.85 -17.34 6.98
C THR A 330 -9.63 -15.85 7.24
N PRO A 331 -9.57 -14.97 6.23
CA PRO A 331 -9.51 -13.54 6.49
C PRO A 331 -10.75 -13.07 7.25
N GLY A 332 -10.51 -12.30 8.31
CA GLY A 332 -11.55 -11.70 9.12
C GLY A 332 -11.85 -10.27 8.66
N HIS A 333 -13.09 -9.83 8.83
CA HIS A 333 -13.46 -8.43 8.69
C HIS A 333 -14.49 -8.06 9.76
N ARG A 334 -14.44 -6.82 10.21
CA ARG A 334 -15.34 -6.25 11.22
C ARG A 334 -15.85 -4.89 10.73
N THR A 335 -17.17 -4.77 10.63
CA THR A 335 -17.85 -3.60 10.03
C THR A 335 -18.96 -3.02 10.92
N ASP A 336 -19.23 -3.58 12.10
CA ASP A 336 -20.28 -3.13 13.03
C ASP A 336 -20.07 -1.71 13.55
N LEU A 337 -18.81 -1.25 13.62
CA LEU A 337 -18.46 0.11 14.01
C LEU A 337 -18.54 1.11 12.84
N PHE A 338 -18.75 0.63 11.62
CA PHE A 338 -18.74 1.44 10.40
C PHE A 338 -20.18 1.79 9.97
N GLN A 339 -20.48 3.07 9.81
CA GLN A 339 -21.87 3.52 9.60
C GLN A 339 -22.40 3.23 8.19
N ARG A 340 -21.55 3.30 7.17
CA ARG A 340 -21.94 3.07 5.76
C ARG A 340 -21.92 1.58 5.44
N ASP A 341 -22.79 1.15 4.52
CA ASP A 341 -22.70 -0.21 3.96
C ASP A 341 -21.40 -0.34 3.13
N PRO A 342 -20.52 -1.31 3.43
CA PRO A 342 -19.28 -1.56 2.67
C PRO A 342 -19.48 -1.72 1.16
N LYS A 343 -20.68 -2.11 0.70
CA LYS A 343 -21.02 -2.20 -0.73
C LYS A 343 -21.04 -0.83 -1.43
N ASN A 344 -21.27 0.24 -0.68
CA ASN A 344 -21.34 1.62 -1.17
C ASN A 344 -20.07 2.43 -0.85
N VAL A 345 -19.03 1.76 -0.33
CA VAL A 345 -17.76 2.38 0.05
C VAL A 345 -16.73 1.95 -0.98
N LEU A 346 -16.12 2.92 -1.65
CA LEU A 346 -15.14 2.64 -2.69
C LEU A 346 -13.79 2.33 -2.06
N ILE A 347 -12.99 1.49 -2.73
CA ILE A 347 -11.58 1.28 -2.34
C ILE A 347 -10.81 2.60 -2.36
N THR A 348 -11.13 3.47 -3.31
CA THR A 348 -10.49 4.79 -3.47
C THR A 348 -10.79 5.75 -2.32
N ASP A 349 -11.82 5.50 -1.49
CA ASP A 349 -12.11 6.29 -0.28
C ASP A 349 -11.02 6.14 0.80
N PHE A 350 -10.17 5.10 0.72
CA PHE A 350 -9.05 4.89 1.66
C PHE A 350 -7.69 4.84 0.98
N PHE A 351 -7.61 4.23 -0.21
CA PHE A 351 -6.35 4.04 -0.91
C PHE A 351 -6.06 5.15 -1.95
N GLY A 352 -7.06 5.90 -2.38
CA GLY A 352 -6.96 6.90 -3.44
C GLY A 352 -6.58 8.29 -2.96
N SER A 353 -6.05 9.13 -3.84
CA SER A 353 -6.00 10.57 -3.58
C SER A 353 -7.37 11.20 -3.79
N VAL A 354 -7.83 11.98 -2.80
CA VAL A 354 -8.94 12.91 -3.01
C VAL A 354 -8.40 14.13 -3.77
N ARG A 355 -8.58 14.16 -5.09
CA ARG A 355 -8.27 15.35 -5.90
C ARG A 355 -9.59 15.97 -6.34
N LYS A 356 -9.94 17.11 -5.72
CA LYS A 356 -11.04 17.95 -6.20
C LYS A 356 -10.57 18.70 -7.43
N VAL A 357 -10.80 18.13 -8.61
CA VAL A 357 -10.46 18.76 -9.89
C VAL A 357 -11.71 19.44 -10.43
N GLU A 358 -11.77 20.76 -10.35
CA GLU A 358 -12.72 21.56 -11.12
C GLU A 358 -12.12 21.87 -12.48
N ILE A 359 -12.73 21.35 -13.53
CA ILE A 359 -12.34 21.69 -14.91
C ILE A 359 -12.99 23.03 -15.23
N THR A 360 -12.21 24.10 -15.18
CA THR A 360 -12.65 25.41 -15.68
C THR A 360 -12.32 25.54 -17.17
N THR A 361 -13.29 26.00 -17.95
CA THR A 361 -13.08 26.42 -19.35
C THR A 361 -12.55 27.85 -19.45
N GLU A 362 -12.51 28.57 -18.33
CA GLU A 362 -12.01 29.94 -18.26
C GLU A 362 -10.48 29.95 -18.09
N LYS A 363 -9.82 30.84 -18.83
CA LYS A 363 -8.38 31.05 -18.67
C LYS A 363 -8.14 31.80 -17.36
N ILE A 364 -7.53 31.13 -16.39
CA ILE A 364 -7.04 31.78 -15.17
C ILE A 364 -5.82 32.62 -15.56
N SER A 365 -5.99 33.94 -15.59
CA SER A 365 -4.86 34.87 -15.70
C SER A 365 -4.17 34.97 -14.35
N LEU A 366 -3.02 34.30 -14.21
CA LEU A 366 -2.17 34.41 -13.03
C LEU A 366 -1.60 35.85 -12.99
N GLN A 367 -2.12 36.70 -12.11
CA GLN A 367 -1.53 38.01 -11.85
C GLN A 367 -0.25 37.81 -11.05
N TRP A 368 0.89 38.05 -11.69
CA TRP A 368 2.17 38.10 -11.01
C TRP A 368 2.28 39.44 -10.28
N ASP A 369 1.86 39.48 -9.02
CA ASP A 369 2.05 40.64 -8.17
C ASP A 369 3.55 40.85 -7.91
N SER A 370 4.16 41.69 -8.74
CA SER A 370 5.57 42.09 -8.65
C SER A 370 5.84 43.02 -7.44
N GLN A 371 4.83 43.30 -6.61
CA GLN A 371 4.91 44.31 -5.54
C GLN A 371 5.25 43.76 -4.15
N VAL A 372 5.45 42.44 -3.99
CA VAL A 372 5.77 41.84 -2.68
C VAL A 372 7.29 41.69 -2.46
N VAL A 373 8.14 41.92 -3.46
CA VAL A 373 9.60 41.68 -3.33
C VAL A 373 10.41 42.91 -2.91
N ASP A 374 9.83 44.12 -2.89
CA ASP A 374 10.64 45.36 -2.79
C ASP A 374 10.46 46.18 -1.50
N SER A 375 10.09 45.56 -0.37
CA SER A 375 9.95 46.30 0.91
C SER A 375 10.78 45.81 2.09
N SER A 376 11.77 44.92 1.89
CA SER A 376 12.73 44.60 2.97
C SER A 376 14.17 44.49 2.48
N SER A 377 14.84 45.64 2.31
CA SER A 377 16.28 45.77 2.60
C SER A 377 16.71 47.24 2.51
N LYS A 378 16.77 47.90 3.66
CA LYS A 378 17.70 49.01 3.89
C LYS A 378 18.72 48.51 4.91
N GLU A 379 19.96 49.01 4.74
CA GLU A 379 21.23 48.62 5.41
C GLU A 379 21.91 47.43 4.70
N ASP A 380 23.19 47.45 4.31
CA ASP A 380 24.31 48.40 4.43
C ASP A 380 25.41 47.95 3.42
N GLY A 381 26.25 48.88 2.98
CA GLY A 381 27.65 48.71 2.56
C GLY A 381 28.13 47.53 1.68
N THR A 382 28.42 47.85 0.41
CA THR A 382 29.62 47.45 -0.37
C THR A 382 29.99 45.97 -0.54
N ALA A 383 29.70 45.41 -1.73
CA ALA A 383 30.63 44.64 -2.56
C ALA A 383 30.01 44.39 -3.95
N GLU A 384 30.61 44.95 -5.01
CA GLU A 384 30.27 44.63 -6.39
C GLU A 384 30.76 43.21 -6.74
N GLU A 385 29.86 42.23 -6.72
CA GLU A 385 30.00 41.01 -7.53
C GLU A 385 28.98 41.07 -8.67
N ARG A 386 29.49 41.15 -9.90
CA ARG A 386 28.67 41.11 -11.13
C ARG A 386 28.01 39.73 -11.25
N MET A 387 26.78 39.62 -10.76
CA MET A 387 25.89 38.51 -11.12
C MET A 387 25.55 38.62 -12.61
N GLY A 388 25.96 37.62 -13.39
CA GLY A 388 25.52 37.48 -14.78
C GLY A 388 24.00 37.29 -14.87
N PRO A 389 23.39 37.50 -16.05
CA PRO A 389 21.95 37.36 -16.23
C PRO A 389 21.50 35.95 -15.84
N LEU A 390 20.63 35.87 -14.82
CA LEU A 390 20.03 34.61 -14.38
C LEU A 390 19.16 34.05 -15.52
N GLN A 391 19.59 32.92 -16.07
CA GLN A 391 18.82 32.15 -17.04
C GLN A 391 17.88 31.22 -16.27
N TYR A 392 16.58 31.26 -16.58
CA TYR A 392 15.64 30.25 -16.11
C TYR A 392 16.07 28.86 -16.59
N ALA A 393 15.86 27.84 -15.76
CA ALA A 393 16.01 26.45 -16.20
C ALA A 393 15.10 26.21 -17.41
N GLU A 394 15.64 25.62 -18.47
CA GLU A 394 14.88 25.32 -19.68
C GLU A 394 13.63 24.51 -19.32
N GLN A 395 12.47 25.04 -19.72
CA GLN A 395 11.20 24.36 -19.56
C GLN A 395 11.28 23.02 -20.30
N LEU A 396 10.94 21.93 -19.60
CA LEU A 396 11.05 20.54 -20.09
C LEU A 396 10.65 20.47 -21.58
N PRO A 397 11.49 19.90 -22.46
CA PRO A 397 11.25 19.91 -23.89
C PRO A 397 10.11 18.93 -24.23
N VAL A 398 8.85 19.38 -24.09
CA VAL A 398 7.65 18.59 -24.41
C VAL A 398 7.67 18.14 -25.88
N ALA A 399 8.28 18.94 -26.76
CA ALA A 399 8.45 18.60 -28.18
C ALA A 399 9.42 17.41 -28.41
N GLN A 400 10.36 17.13 -27.51
CA GLN A 400 11.24 15.96 -27.60
C GLN A 400 10.59 14.69 -27.05
N ILE A 401 9.51 14.80 -26.27
CA ILE A 401 8.79 13.64 -25.69
C ILE A 401 7.79 13.06 -26.70
N ILE A 402 7.17 13.89 -27.54
CA ILE A 402 6.09 13.47 -28.46
C ILE A 402 6.61 12.96 -29.82
N HIS A 403 7.84 13.30 -30.21
CA HIS A 403 8.43 12.89 -31.50
C HIS A 403 9.62 11.93 -31.41
N GLN A 404 9.80 11.21 -30.30
CA GLN A 404 10.67 10.04 -30.32
C GLN A 404 10.02 8.94 -31.18
N LYS A 405 10.32 8.96 -32.49
CA LYS A 405 10.25 7.75 -33.32
C LYS A 405 10.95 6.65 -32.53
N PRO A 406 10.31 5.48 -32.32
CA PRO A 406 10.96 4.38 -31.60
C PRO A 406 12.29 4.10 -32.28
N LYS A 407 13.40 4.18 -31.52
CA LYS A 407 14.69 3.70 -31.99
C LYS A 407 14.46 2.26 -32.49
N PRO A 408 14.81 1.93 -33.75
CA PRO A 408 14.76 0.55 -34.18
C PRO A 408 15.62 -0.26 -33.22
N ARG A 409 14.99 -1.16 -32.46
CA ARG A 409 15.71 -2.13 -31.63
C ARG A 409 16.43 -3.04 -32.60
N ASP A 410 17.75 -2.95 -32.65
CA ASP A 410 18.58 -3.98 -33.29
C ASP A 410 18.40 -5.28 -32.49
N TRP A 411 17.39 -6.05 -32.89
CA TRP A 411 17.08 -7.33 -32.31
C TRP A 411 18.21 -8.30 -32.65
N HIS A 412 19.06 -8.56 -31.67
CA HIS A 412 20.02 -9.64 -31.73
C HIS A 412 19.40 -10.84 -31.03
N PRO A 413 19.16 -11.97 -31.72
CA PRO A 413 18.75 -13.19 -31.05
C PRO A 413 19.83 -13.58 -30.02
N PRO A 414 19.45 -14.03 -28.80
CA PRO A 414 20.41 -14.61 -27.87
C PRO A 414 21.16 -15.76 -28.58
N GLY A 415 22.48 -15.88 -28.40
CA GLY A 415 23.36 -16.74 -29.22
C GLY A 415 22.94 -18.21 -29.36
N GLY A 416 22.09 -18.72 -28.47
CA GLY A 416 21.50 -20.06 -28.56
C GLY A 416 20.30 -20.19 -29.53
N PHE A 417 19.64 -19.11 -29.93
CA PHE A 417 18.44 -19.15 -30.76
C PHE A 417 18.77 -19.50 -32.23
N ILE A 418 19.87 -18.96 -32.77
CA ILE A 418 20.32 -19.29 -34.13
C ILE A 418 20.76 -20.76 -34.21
N LEU A 419 21.50 -21.25 -33.20
CA LEU A 419 21.92 -22.65 -33.15
C LEU A 419 20.71 -23.61 -33.01
N GLY A 420 19.72 -23.25 -32.19
CA GLY A 420 18.48 -24.01 -32.05
C GLY A 420 17.68 -24.07 -33.35
N LEU A 421 17.59 -22.96 -34.09
CA LEU A 421 16.89 -22.90 -35.36
C LEU A 421 17.58 -23.74 -36.44
N TRP A 422 18.92 -23.70 -36.52
CA TRP A 422 19.68 -24.56 -37.44
C TRP A 422 19.55 -26.04 -37.12
N ALA A 423 19.60 -26.42 -35.83
CA ALA A 423 19.39 -27.81 -35.42
C ALA A 423 17.98 -28.32 -35.81
N LEU A 424 16.96 -27.48 -35.65
CA LEU A 424 15.58 -27.81 -36.02
C LEU A 424 15.41 -27.95 -37.54
N ILE A 425 15.99 -27.04 -38.33
CA ILE A 425 15.96 -27.11 -39.80
C ILE A 425 16.68 -28.37 -40.30
N ILE A 426 17.85 -28.70 -39.74
CA ILE A 426 18.59 -29.92 -40.10
C ILE A 426 17.80 -31.17 -39.73
N MET A 427 17.20 -31.23 -38.55
CA MET A 427 16.33 -32.36 -38.16
C MET A 427 15.13 -32.51 -39.09
N VAL A 428 14.45 -31.41 -39.43
CA VAL A 428 13.30 -31.44 -40.34
C VAL A 428 13.73 -31.87 -41.74
N PHE A 429 14.88 -31.41 -42.23
CA PHE A 429 15.45 -31.80 -43.52
C PHE A 429 15.78 -33.30 -43.57
N PHE A 430 16.43 -33.86 -42.55
CA PHE A 430 16.69 -35.31 -42.50
C PHE A 430 15.42 -36.13 -42.35
N LYS A 431 14.44 -35.65 -41.60
CA LYS A 431 13.16 -36.34 -41.38
C LYS A 431 12.26 -36.32 -42.63
N THR A 432 12.31 -35.27 -43.45
CA THR A 432 11.47 -35.13 -44.65
C THR A 432 12.15 -35.53 -45.95
N TYR A 433 13.44 -35.22 -46.12
CA TYR A 433 14.22 -35.48 -47.34
C TYR A 433 15.21 -36.65 -47.19
N GLY A 434 15.85 -36.78 -46.03
CA GLY A 434 16.89 -37.79 -45.80
C GLY A 434 16.39 -39.23 -45.97
N ILE A 435 15.22 -39.56 -45.43
CA ILE A 435 14.69 -40.94 -45.47
C ILE A 435 14.27 -41.37 -46.90
N LYS A 436 13.95 -40.43 -47.79
CA LYS A 436 13.50 -40.74 -49.16
C LYS A 436 14.64 -40.87 -50.17
N HIS A 437 15.79 -40.24 -49.94
CA HIS A 437 16.89 -40.15 -50.91
C HIS A 437 18.20 -40.87 -50.52
N MET A 438 18.30 -41.50 -49.34
CA MET A 438 19.50 -42.27 -48.95
C MET A 438 19.69 -43.62 -49.67
N LYS A 439 18.87 -43.98 -50.66
CA LYS A 439 19.08 -45.20 -51.48
C LYS A 439 20.08 -45.03 -52.63
N PHE A 440 20.67 -43.84 -52.82
CA PHE A 440 21.59 -43.56 -53.94
C PHE A 440 22.96 -43.01 -53.50
N ILE A 441 23.27 -43.03 -52.21
CA ILE A 441 24.57 -42.56 -51.67
C ILE A 441 25.30 -43.66 -50.88
N PHE A 442 24.70 -44.84 -50.69
CA PHE A 442 25.37 -46.06 -50.23
C PHE A 442 24.92 -47.28 -51.03
#